data_AF-A0AAD4URX7-F1
#
_entry.id   AF-A0AAD4URX7-F1
#
_cell.length_a   1.000
_cell.length_b   1.000
_cell.length_c   1.000
_cell.angle_alpha   90.00
_cell.angle_beta   90.00
_cell.angle_gamma   90.00
#
_symmetry.space_group_name_H-M   'P 1'
#
loop_
_entity.id
_entity.type
_entity.pdbx_description
1 polymer ?
#
loop_
_entity_poly.entity_id
_entity_poly.type
_entity_poly.pdbx_seq_one_letter_code
_entity_poly.pdbx_strand_id
1 'polypeptide(L)'
;MTIPQKRSVFNSQAQPLPYVNPKKRPSKLPRAQDVKSDGNCGFRAIGSLMGFGDNAWRKVHRDLLKELRKESVIYELILNGKEWVQHIEYMLDYFEDFPLQDRWMTIPDMGHLIASCYNVILMTWSMHQTITFFPYETAPLDSIYPREISIGFVNHNHWIKVYLEGQHPMPPVDEHWLRCATITASDWLTPYQDRIFQFRYEAGVADTYDNDPIFIE
;
A
#
# COMPACT_ATOMS: atom_id res chain seq x y z
N MET A 1 -42.56 21.46 15.77
CA MET A 1 -42.23 20.29 14.93
C MET A 1 -40.78 19.92 15.21
N THR A 2 -40.58 18.81 15.90
CA THR A 2 -39.30 18.35 16.44
C THR A 2 -38.73 17.26 15.55
N ILE A 3 -37.49 17.44 15.10
CA ILE A 3 -36.73 16.51 14.27
C ILE A 3 -36.27 15.34 15.13
N PRO A 4 -36.47 14.06 14.75
CA PRO A 4 -35.95 12.95 15.52
C PRO A 4 -34.46 12.72 15.21
N GLN A 5 -33.62 12.84 16.24
CA GLN A 5 -32.22 12.39 16.22
C GLN A 5 -32.18 10.85 16.20
N LYS A 6 -31.69 10.24 15.12
CA LYS A 6 -31.24 8.85 15.14
C LYS A 6 -29.81 8.81 15.69
N ARG A 7 -29.68 8.33 16.93
CA ARG A 7 -28.40 7.93 17.54
C ARG A 7 -27.77 6.82 16.68
N SER A 8 -26.56 7.03 16.15
CA SER A 8 -25.75 5.91 15.64
C SER A 8 -25.09 5.23 16.84
N VAL A 9 -25.40 3.94 17.00
CA VAL A 9 -24.68 3.06 17.91
C VAL A 9 -23.45 2.59 17.15
N PHE A 10 -22.30 3.21 17.39
CA PHE A 10 -21.02 2.68 16.94
C PHE A 10 -20.74 1.38 17.71
N ASN A 11 -21.04 0.25 17.08
CA ASN A 11 -20.62 -1.05 17.59
C ASN A 11 -19.18 -1.29 17.12
N SER A 12 -18.21 -1.04 18.00
CA SER A 12 -16.80 -1.30 17.76
C SER A 12 -16.52 -2.80 17.79
N GLN A 13 -16.78 -3.48 16.68
CA GLN A 13 -16.22 -4.80 16.42
C GLN A 13 -15.43 -4.71 15.11
N ALA A 14 -14.15 -4.36 15.24
CA ALA A 14 -13.21 -4.51 14.15
C ALA A 14 -13.16 -6.00 13.77
N GLN A 15 -13.60 -6.32 12.56
CA GLN A 15 -13.44 -7.65 11.97
C GLN A 15 -11.94 -7.98 11.88
N PRO A 16 -11.54 -9.24 12.11
CA PRO A 16 -10.13 -9.62 12.08
C PRO A 16 -9.53 -9.41 10.69
N LEU A 17 -8.27 -8.95 10.67
CA LEU A 17 -7.44 -8.94 9.46
C LEU A 17 -7.40 -10.37 8.88
N PRO A 18 -7.64 -10.55 7.57
CA PRO A 18 -7.75 -11.87 6.97
C PRO A 18 -6.40 -12.56 6.76
N TYR A 19 -6.49 -13.89 6.84
CA TYR A 19 -5.45 -14.94 6.80
C TYR A 19 -4.40 -14.95 7.92
N VAL A 20 -4.88 -15.19 9.15
CA VAL A 20 -4.09 -15.94 10.14
C VAL A 20 -4.57 -17.39 10.12
N ASN A 21 -3.70 -18.31 9.70
CA ASN A 21 -3.96 -19.74 9.86
C ASN A 21 -4.21 -20.02 11.36
N PRO A 22 -5.37 -20.59 11.77
CA PRO A 22 -5.70 -20.76 13.19
C PRO A 22 -4.67 -21.56 13.98
N LYS A 23 -3.87 -22.39 13.31
CA LYS A 23 -2.81 -23.23 13.90
C LYS A 23 -1.44 -22.54 13.99
N LYS A 24 -1.25 -21.37 13.37
CA LYS A 24 0.00 -20.60 13.36
C LYS A 24 -0.29 -19.15 13.73
N ARG A 25 -0.91 -18.93 14.89
CA ARG A 25 -1.17 -17.58 15.39
C ARG A 25 0.19 -16.93 15.69
N PRO A 26 0.59 -15.82 15.04
CA PRO A 26 1.80 -15.12 15.44
C PRO A 26 1.67 -14.72 16.91
N SER A 27 2.78 -14.77 17.65
CA SER A 27 2.80 -14.49 19.09
C SER A 27 2.32 -13.07 19.45
N LYS A 28 2.24 -12.17 18.46
CA LYS A 28 1.59 -10.86 18.56
C LYS A 28 0.79 -10.57 17.29
N LEU A 29 -0.48 -10.21 17.45
CA LEU A 29 -1.30 -9.69 16.36
C LEU A 29 -0.80 -8.28 15.98
N PRO A 30 -0.73 -7.92 14.69
CA PRO A 30 -0.40 -6.56 14.28
C PRO A 30 -1.28 -5.54 14.99
N ARG A 31 -0.67 -4.44 15.48
CA ARG A 31 -1.46 -3.35 16.03
C ARG A 31 -2.11 -2.60 14.88
N ALA A 32 -3.44 -2.58 14.86
CA ALA A 32 -4.23 -1.81 13.90
C ALA A 32 -4.61 -0.46 14.49
N GLN A 33 -4.56 0.61 13.69
CA GLN A 33 -5.06 1.92 14.10
C GLN A 33 -5.96 2.49 13.00
N ASP A 34 -7.16 2.87 13.43
CA ASP A 34 -8.16 3.45 12.57
C ASP A 34 -7.81 4.88 12.13
N VAL A 35 -8.39 5.31 11.02
CA VAL A 35 -8.37 6.68 10.49
C VAL A 35 -9.79 7.09 10.11
N LYS A 36 -10.02 8.38 9.94
CA LYS A 36 -11.35 8.88 9.56
C LYS A 36 -11.84 8.21 8.27
N SER A 37 -13.02 7.61 8.32
CA SER A 37 -13.69 6.95 7.20
C SER A 37 -14.56 7.96 6.42
N ASP A 38 -13.92 8.76 5.56
CA ASP A 38 -14.58 9.80 4.76
C ASP A 38 -14.24 9.72 3.27
N GLY A 39 -13.91 8.52 2.77
CA GLY A 39 -13.44 8.32 1.39
C GLY A 39 -11.96 8.65 1.17
N ASN A 40 -11.35 9.45 2.04
CA ASN A 40 -9.91 9.76 2.01
C ASN A 40 -9.07 8.85 2.92
N CYS A 41 -9.64 7.79 3.48
CA CYS A 41 -9.01 6.96 4.53
C CYS A 41 -7.63 6.42 4.12
N GLY A 42 -7.46 5.94 2.88
CA GLY A 42 -6.16 5.47 2.38
C GLY A 42 -5.09 6.56 2.43
N PHE A 43 -5.39 7.73 1.87
CA PHE A 43 -4.48 8.87 1.85
C PHE A 43 -4.20 9.43 3.25
N ARG A 44 -5.19 9.38 4.15
CA ARG A 44 -5.01 9.73 5.58
C ARG A 44 -4.07 8.75 6.27
N ALA A 45 -4.22 7.45 6.02
CA ALA A 45 -3.34 6.43 6.56
C ALA A 45 -1.89 6.65 6.11
N ILE A 46 -1.66 6.90 4.81
CA ILE A 46 -0.34 7.25 4.29
C ILE A 46 0.20 8.53 4.92
N GLY A 47 -0.56 9.63 4.95
CA GLY A 47 -0.11 10.89 5.53
C GLY A 47 0.28 10.77 7.01
N SER A 48 -0.49 9.99 7.77
CA SER A 48 -0.19 9.66 9.17
C SER A 48 1.07 8.80 9.31
N LEU A 49 1.21 7.74 8.52
CA LEU A 49 2.38 6.85 8.51
C LEU A 49 3.66 7.59 8.10
N MET A 50 3.55 8.60 7.24
CA MET A 50 4.65 9.47 6.84
C MET A 50 5.03 10.52 7.89
N GLY A 51 4.19 10.74 8.91
CA GLY A 51 4.41 11.73 9.97
C GLY A 51 3.89 13.12 9.62
N PHE A 52 3.10 13.26 8.55
CA PHE A 52 2.48 14.53 8.15
C PHE A 52 1.21 14.84 8.97
N GLY A 53 0.64 13.81 9.62
CA GLY A 53 -0.58 13.88 10.41
C GLY A 53 -1.83 13.39 9.68
N ASP A 54 -2.86 13.03 10.43
CA ASP A 54 -4.07 12.33 9.95
C ASP A 54 -4.96 13.17 9.00
N ASN A 55 -4.74 14.50 8.96
CA ASN A 55 -5.44 15.43 8.08
C ASN A 55 -4.63 15.84 6.83
N ALA A 56 -3.44 15.26 6.63
CA ALA A 56 -2.56 15.59 5.53
C ALA A 56 -2.89 14.88 4.20
N TRP A 57 -4.09 14.32 4.05
CA TRP A 57 -4.49 13.60 2.83
C TRP A 57 -4.37 14.46 1.57
N ARG A 58 -4.71 15.76 1.63
CA ARG A 58 -4.53 16.70 0.50
C ARG A 58 -3.06 16.86 0.09
N LYS A 59 -2.13 16.77 1.05
CA LYS A 59 -0.69 16.76 0.76
C LYS A 59 -0.34 15.49 0.00
N VAL A 60 -0.84 14.34 0.46
CA VAL A 60 -0.61 13.05 -0.20
C VAL A 60 -1.12 13.08 -1.64
N HIS A 61 -2.35 13.53 -1.89
CA HIS A 61 -2.86 13.73 -3.26
C HIS A 61 -1.92 14.57 -4.13
N ARG A 62 -1.47 15.73 -3.63
CA ARG A 62 -0.56 16.60 -4.39
C ARG A 62 0.79 15.97 -4.68
N ASP A 63 1.35 15.23 -3.73
CA ASP A 63 2.65 14.59 -3.89
C ASP A 63 2.55 13.45 -4.91
N LEU A 64 1.53 12.60 -4.80
CA LEU A 64 1.28 11.50 -5.75
C LEU A 64 0.98 12.03 -7.15
N LEU A 65 0.20 13.11 -7.27
CA LEU A 65 -0.09 13.75 -8.55
C LEU A 65 1.18 14.33 -9.20
N LYS A 66 2.08 14.90 -8.41
CA LYS A 66 3.38 15.39 -8.90
C LYS A 66 4.28 14.25 -9.35
N GLU A 67 4.34 13.17 -8.57
CA GLU A 67 5.10 11.97 -8.90
C GLU A 67 4.61 11.36 -10.23
N LEU A 68 3.29 11.16 -10.37
CA LEU A 68 2.68 10.59 -11.57
C LEU A 68 2.99 11.42 -12.82
N ARG A 69 2.98 12.75 -12.69
CA ARG A 69 3.29 13.69 -13.77
C ARG A 69 4.78 13.83 -14.08
N LYS A 70 5.66 13.47 -13.15
CA LYS A 70 7.13 13.58 -13.30
C LYS A 70 7.65 12.54 -14.29
N GLU A 71 7.21 11.29 -14.14
CA GLU A 71 7.79 10.13 -14.84
C GLU A 71 6.73 9.36 -15.63
N SER A 72 6.07 10.03 -16.59
CA SER A 72 4.91 9.45 -17.28
C SER A 72 5.23 8.13 -17.99
N VAL A 73 6.44 7.92 -18.49
CA VAL A 73 6.81 6.71 -19.25
C VAL A 73 6.83 5.46 -18.37
N ILE A 74 7.41 5.53 -17.17
CA ILE A 74 7.43 4.38 -16.25
C ILE A 74 6.01 4.08 -15.80
N TYR A 75 5.25 5.10 -15.39
CA TYR A 75 3.87 4.91 -14.97
C TYR A 75 2.98 4.39 -16.09
N GLU A 76 3.19 4.80 -17.35
CA GLU A 76 2.52 4.20 -18.51
C GLU A 76 2.87 2.71 -18.67
N LEU A 77 4.12 2.31 -18.43
CA LEU A 77 4.53 0.89 -18.50
C LEU A 77 3.89 0.06 -17.38
N ILE A 78 3.90 0.55 -16.14
CA ILE A 78 3.44 -0.21 -14.98
C ILE A 78 1.92 -0.17 -14.78
N LEU A 79 1.23 0.88 -15.25
CA LEU A 79 -0.21 1.07 -15.13
C LEU A 79 -0.97 0.63 -16.39
N ASN A 80 -0.35 -0.14 -17.29
CA ASN A 80 -0.99 -0.65 -18.52
C ASN A 80 -1.43 0.46 -19.51
N GLY A 81 -0.67 1.54 -19.56
CA GLY A 81 -0.76 2.55 -20.61
C GLY A 81 -1.33 3.89 -20.18
N LYS A 82 -1.27 4.83 -21.13
CA LYS A 82 -1.61 6.24 -20.93
C LYS A 82 -3.04 6.50 -20.48
N GLU A 83 -4.01 5.73 -20.94
CA GLU A 83 -5.42 5.88 -20.55
C GLU A 83 -5.60 5.64 -19.04
N TRP A 84 -4.90 4.63 -18.48
CA TRP A 84 -4.98 4.35 -17.06
C TRP A 84 -4.22 5.37 -16.22
N VAL A 85 -3.07 5.87 -16.71
CA VAL A 85 -2.37 7.00 -16.08
C VAL A 85 -3.29 8.22 -15.97
N GLN A 86 -4.00 8.57 -17.03
CA GLN A 86 -4.99 9.67 -17.01
C GLN A 86 -6.15 9.39 -16.05
N HIS A 87 -6.57 8.12 -15.92
CA HIS A 87 -7.59 7.74 -14.97
C HIS A 87 -7.12 7.93 -13.51
N ILE A 88 -5.89 7.49 -13.17
CA ILE A 88 -5.30 7.73 -11.85
C ILE A 88 -5.08 9.22 -11.59
N GLU A 89 -4.66 9.98 -12.60
CA GLU A 89 -4.58 11.44 -12.53
C GLU A 89 -5.93 12.06 -12.18
N TYR A 90 -7.01 11.62 -12.85
CA TYR A 90 -8.38 12.01 -12.51
C TYR A 90 -8.71 11.65 -11.06
N MET A 91 -8.42 10.44 -10.58
CA MET A 91 -8.69 10.08 -9.17
C MET A 91 -7.97 11.00 -8.17
N LEU A 92 -6.72 11.35 -8.45
CA LEU A 92 -5.86 12.14 -7.57
C LEU A 92 -6.16 13.64 -7.64
N ASP A 93 -6.60 14.17 -8.78
CA ASP A 93 -6.94 15.58 -8.97
C ASP A 93 -8.34 15.91 -8.42
N TYR A 94 -8.50 15.65 -7.11
CA TYR A 94 -9.69 15.91 -6.33
C TYR A 94 -9.31 16.27 -4.89
N PHE A 95 -9.74 17.45 -4.41
CA PHE A 95 -9.28 18.02 -3.13
C PHE A 95 -10.42 18.39 -2.17
N GLU A 96 -11.63 17.90 -2.43
CA GLU A 96 -12.80 18.09 -1.56
C GLU A 96 -12.97 16.94 -0.57
N ASP A 97 -13.58 17.22 0.58
CA ASP A 97 -13.90 16.20 1.56
C ASP A 97 -15.06 15.31 1.07
N PHE A 98 -15.10 14.05 1.52
CA PHE A 98 -16.12 13.05 1.15
C PHE A 98 -16.18 12.71 -0.35
N PRO A 99 -15.06 12.34 -0.99
CA PRO A 99 -15.07 11.88 -2.37
C PRO A 99 -16.00 10.68 -2.59
N LEU A 100 -16.56 10.64 -3.79
CA LEU A 100 -17.19 9.43 -4.33
C LEU A 100 -16.13 8.34 -4.57
N GLN A 101 -16.60 7.10 -4.72
CA GLN A 101 -15.75 5.92 -4.82
C GLN A 101 -14.76 5.97 -6.01
N ASP A 102 -15.10 6.71 -7.07
CA ASP A 102 -14.24 6.93 -8.24
C ASP A 102 -13.00 7.79 -7.95
N ARG A 103 -12.83 8.31 -6.73
CA ARG A 103 -11.64 9.04 -6.28
C ARG A 103 -10.93 8.38 -5.10
N TRP A 104 -11.35 7.18 -4.71
CA TRP A 104 -10.72 6.47 -3.59
C TRP A 104 -9.36 5.91 -3.99
N MET A 105 -8.51 5.68 -2.99
CA MET A 105 -7.24 4.98 -3.20
C MET A 105 -7.50 3.53 -3.66
N THR A 106 -6.89 3.15 -4.79
CA THR A 106 -6.91 1.79 -5.33
C THR A 106 -5.55 1.13 -5.22
N ILE A 107 -5.54 -0.16 -4.89
CA ILE A 107 -4.37 -1.04 -4.89
C ILE A 107 -4.71 -2.20 -5.83
N PRO A 108 -3.81 -2.60 -6.76
CA PRO A 108 -2.39 -2.23 -6.81
C PRO A 108 -2.04 -0.90 -7.47
N ASP A 109 -2.97 -0.23 -8.18
CA ASP A 109 -2.64 0.91 -9.06
C ASP A 109 -1.80 2.01 -8.39
N MET A 110 -2.18 2.45 -7.19
CA MET A 110 -1.48 3.54 -6.49
C MET A 110 -0.33 3.04 -5.60
N GLY A 111 -0.16 1.72 -5.43
CA GLY A 111 0.84 1.16 -4.50
C GLY A 111 2.27 1.54 -4.89
N HIS A 112 2.58 1.38 -6.17
CA HIS A 112 3.83 1.78 -6.81
C HIS A 112 4.10 3.29 -6.71
N LEU A 113 3.06 4.09 -6.98
CA LEU A 113 3.14 5.54 -6.90
C LEU A 113 3.48 6.02 -5.48
N ILE A 114 2.88 5.40 -4.46
CA ILE A 114 3.14 5.72 -3.05
C ILE A 114 4.57 5.33 -2.66
N ALA A 115 5.01 4.13 -3.04
CA ALA A 115 6.34 3.61 -2.73
C ALA A 115 7.44 4.52 -3.31
N SER A 116 7.35 4.85 -4.60
CA SER A 116 8.31 5.73 -5.27
C SER A 116 8.26 7.16 -4.76
N CYS A 117 7.07 7.77 -4.65
CA CYS A 117 6.90 9.16 -4.21
C CYS A 117 7.54 9.45 -2.85
N TYR A 118 7.46 8.50 -1.93
CA TYR A 118 7.95 8.65 -0.57
C TYR A 118 9.22 7.86 -0.25
N ASN A 119 9.74 7.11 -1.22
CA ASN A 119 10.88 6.23 -1.07
C ASN A 119 10.73 5.27 0.13
N VAL A 120 9.62 4.55 0.16
CA VAL A 120 9.22 3.64 1.25
C VAL A 120 8.87 2.26 0.70
N ILE A 121 8.92 1.26 1.58
CA ILE A 121 8.35 -0.06 1.32
C ILE A 121 6.90 -0.03 1.81
N LEU A 122 5.94 -0.16 0.89
CA LEU A 122 4.53 -0.21 1.22
C LEU A 122 4.01 -1.64 1.22
N MET A 123 3.53 -2.11 2.37
CA MET A 123 2.86 -3.41 2.49
C MET A 123 1.37 -3.23 2.68
N THR A 124 0.58 -3.88 1.84
CA THR A 124 -0.88 -3.82 1.88
C THR A 124 -1.47 -5.16 2.27
N TRP A 125 -2.54 -5.13 3.07
CA TRP A 125 -3.21 -6.32 3.59
C TRP A 125 -4.70 -6.26 3.30
N SER A 126 -5.28 -7.29 2.66
CA SER A 126 -6.73 -7.37 2.46
C SER A 126 -7.21 -8.82 2.39
N MET A 127 -8.53 -9.03 2.40
CA MET A 127 -9.17 -10.35 2.25
C MET A 127 -8.79 -11.03 0.94
N HIS A 128 -8.56 -10.24 -0.10
CA HIS A 128 -8.42 -10.73 -1.47
C HIS A 128 -6.97 -10.73 -1.93
N GLN A 129 -6.15 -9.82 -1.42
CA GLN A 129 -4.77 -9.66 -1.84
C GLN A 129 -3.92 -9.03 -0.73
N THR A 130 -2.71 -9.54 -0.58
CA THR A 130 -1.64 -8.94 0.23
C THR A 130 -0.44 -8.76 -0.66
N ILE A 131 0.12 -7.56 -0.73
CA ILE A 131 1.17 -7.24 -1.70
C ILE A 131 2.11 -6.15 -1.17
N THR A 132 3.38 -6.26 -1.56
CA THR A 132 4.46 -5.32 -1.22
C THR A 132 4.88 -4.53 -2.45
N PHE A 133 5.03 -3.22 -2.28
CA PHE A 133 5.50 -2.30 -3.31
C PHE A 133 6.84 -1.68 -2.89
N PHE A 134 7.80 -1.73 -3.80
CA PHE A 134 9.10 -1.08 -3.68
C PHE A 134 9.17 0.12 -4.64
N PRO A 135 10.04 1.11 -4.37
CA PRO A 135 10.36 2.16 -5.32
C PRO A 135 10.99 1.62 -6.61
N TYR A 136 10.72 2.24 -7.76
CA TYR A 136 11.24 1.77 -9.08
C TYR A 136 12.62 2.28 -9.48
N GLU A 137 12.96 3.50 -9.07
CA GLU A 137 14.13 4.22 -9.63
C GLU A 137 15.19 4.54 -8.58
N THR A 138 14.81 4.52 -7.31
CA THR A 138 15.69 4.88 -6.21
C THR A 138 16.30 3.63 -5.62
N ALA A 139 17.59 3.71 -5.26
CA ALA A 139 18.17 2.73 -4.34
C ALA A 139 17.57 2.93 -2.93
N PRO A 140 17.63 1.90 -2.07
CA PRO A 140 17.48 2.11 -0.64
C PRO A 140 18.41 3.26 -0.21
N LEU A 141 17.88 4.25 0.52
CA LEU A 141 18.76 5.28 1.09
C LEU A 141 19.77 4.60 2.01
N ASP A 142 20.98 5.15 2.09
CA ASP A 142 22.06 4.73 3.02
C ASP A 142 21.67 4.75 4.51
N SER A 143 20.40 5.04 4.83
CA SER A 143 19.82 4.74 6.12
C SER A 143 19.94 3.25 6.42
N ILE A 144 20.39 2.94 7.65
CA ILE A 144 20.57 1.56 8.14
C ILE A 144 19.26 0.76 8.09
N TYR A 145 18.10 1.44 8.01
CA TYR A 145 16.78 0.80 7.86
C TYR A 145 15.88 1.60 6.92
N PRO A 146 15.53 1.06 5.74
CA PRO A 146 14.52 1.66 4.89
C PRO A 146 13.17 1.74 5.61
N ARG A 147 12.39 2.78 5.32
CA ARG A 147 11.11 3.01 6.00
C ARG A 147 10.06 2.05 5.46
N GLU A 148 9.70 1.06 6.27
CA GLU A 148 8.57 0.16 6.04
C GLU A 148 7.28 0.78 6.58
N ILE A 149 6.24 0.83 5.74
CA ILE A 149 4.90 1.25 6.14
C ILE A 149 3.87 0.22 5.71
N SER A 150 2.74 0.18 6.44
CA SER A 150 1.71 -0.79 6.12
C SER A 150 0.29 -0.32 6.37
N ILE A 151 -0.60 -0.70 5.46
CA ILE A 151 -2.03 -0.39 5.48
C ILE A 151 -2.88 -1.63 5.25
N GLY A 152 -4.07 -1.68 5.84
CA GLY A 152 -5.02 -2.78 5.69
C GLY A 152 -6.33 -2.29 5.08
N PHE A 153 -6.90 -3.05 4.15
CA PHE A 153 -8.22 -2.83 3.59
C PHE A 153 -9.25 -3.72 4.29
N VAL A 154 -10.23 -3.10 4.94
CA VAL A 154 -11.24 -3.77 5.76
C VAL A 154 -12.64 -3.33 5.35
N ASN A 155 -13.64 -4.17 5.66
CA ASN A 155 -15.07 -3.90 5.41
C ASN A 155 -15.42 -3.54 3.94
N HIS A 156 -14.55 -3.92 3.00
CA HIS A 156 -14.68 -3.65 1.56
C HIS A 156 -14.72 -2.17 1.16
N ASN A 157 -14.39 -1.24 2.07
CA ASN A 157 -14.46 0.19 1.78
C ASN A 157 -13.53 1.09 2.62
N HIS A 158 -12.70 0.52 3.50
CA HIS A 158 -11.96 1.33 4.46
C HIS A 158 -10.51 0.90 4.62
N TRP A 159 -9.61 1.88 4.57
CA TRP A 159 -8.19 1.69 4.80
C TRP A 159 -7.82 2.08 6.23
N ILE A 160 -7.01 1.25 6.88
CA ILE A 160 -6.47 1.46 8.22
C ILE A 160 -4.95 1.35 8.22
N LYS A 161 -4.30 1.88 9.27
CA LYS A 161 -2.87 1.67 9.50
C LYS A 161 -2.64 0.32 10.15
N VAL A 162 -1.59 -0.39 9.71
CA VAL A 162 -1.14 -1.64 10.30
C VAL A 162 0.29 -1.46 10.77
N TYR A 163 0.55 -1.70 12.05
CA TYR A 163 1.88 -1.67 12.63
C TYR A 163 2.38 -3.11 12.82
N LEU A 164 3.48 -3.40 12.15
CA LEU A 164 4.12 -4.70 12.15
C LEU A 164 5.39 -4.61 13.02
N GLU A 165 5.62 -5.58 13.89
CA GLU A 165 6.77 -5.61 14.79
C GLU A 165 7.79 -6.65 14.32
N GLY A 166 9.08 -6.31 14.41
CA GLY A 166 10.19 -7.24 14.18
C GLY A 166 10.30 -7.75 12.74
N GLN A 167 10.94 -8.91 12.59
CA GLN A 167 11.16 -9.60 11.31
C GLN A 167 9.91 -10.39 10.89
N HIS A 168 8.78 -9.69 10.75
CA HIS A 168 7.53 -10.34 10.37
C HIS A 168 7.60 -10.88 8.92
N PRO A 169 6.85 -11.94 8.60
CA PRO A 169 6.69 -12.39 7.21
C PRO A 169 6.17 -11.24 6.33
N MET A 170 6.77 -11.05 5.16
CA MET A 170 6.46 -9.95 4.25
C MET A 170 5.62 -10.46 3.07
N PRO A 171 4.50 -9.81 2.71
CA PRO A 171 3.73 -10.17 1.53
C PRO A 171 4.59 -10.22 0.25
N PRO A 172 4.18 -10.98 -0.78
CA PRO A 172 4.92 -11.02 -2.04
C PRO A 172 5.05 -9.62 -2.66
N VAL A 173 6.16 -9.41 -3.36
CA VAL A 173 6.40 -8.18 -4.13
C VAL A 173 5.55 -8.20 -5.39
N ASP A 174 5.01 -7.05 -5.79
CA ASP A 174 4.25 -6.93 -7.03
C ASP A 174 5.07 -7.34 -8.25
N GLU A 175 4.46 -8.12 -9.15
CA GLU A 175 5.16 -8.68 -10.30
C GLU A 175 5.59 -7.63 -11.32
N HIS A 176 4.92 -6.48 -11.42
CA HIS A 176 5.35 -5.39 -12.31
C HIS A 176 6.67 -4.81 -11.83
N TRP A 177 6.90 -4.76 -10.51
CA TRP A 177 8.18 -4.30 -9.97
C TRP A 177 9.33 -5.20 -10.43
N LEU A 178 9.15 -6.52 -10.36
CA LEU A 178 10.17 -7.48 -10.80
C LEU A 178 10.56 -7.35 -12.27
N ARG A 179 9.64 -6.85 -13.11
CA ARG A 179 9.86 -6.68 -14.56
C ARG A 179 10.36 -5.29 -14.95
N CYS A 180 10.03 -4.27 -14.16
CA CYS A 180 10.21 -2.88 -14.56
C CYS A 180 11.11 -2.08 -13.61
N ALA A 181 11.56 -2.65 -12.50
CA ALA A 181 12.52 -2.01 -11.61
C ALA A 181 13.84 -1.72 -12.35
N THR A 182 14.40 -0.54 -12.11
CA THR A 182 15.74 -0.21 -12.58
C THR A 182 16.78 -1.09 -11.89
N ILE A 183 17.96 -1.24 -12.50
CA ILE A 183 19.10 -1.92 -11.86
C ILE A 183 19.40 -1.30 -10.49
N THR A 184 19.31 0.03 -10.38
CA THR A 184 19.49 0.76 -9.12
C THR A 184 18.47 0.38 -8.04
N ALA A 185 17.23 0.07 -8.41
CA ALA A 185 16.21 -0.35 -7.47
C ALA A 185 16.29 -1.83 -7.09
N SER A 186 17.01 -2.67 -7.85
CA SER A 186 17.10 -4.12 -7.56
C SER A 186 17.62 -4.43 -6.14
N ASP A 187 18.45 -3.54 -5.58
CA ASP A 187 18.97 -3.61 -4.21
C ASP A 187 17.89 -3.59 -3.13
N TRP A 188 16.66 -3.14 -3.44
CA TRP A 188 15.53 -3.21 -2.51
C TRP A 188 15.16 -4.64 -2.15
N LEU A 189 15.31 -5.61 -3.04
CA LEU A 189 14.77 -6.96 -2.83
C LEU A 189 15.61 -7.79 -1.87
N THR A 190 16.93 -7.75 -2.01
CA THR A 190 17.88 -8.65 -1.34
C THR A 190 17.68 -8.74 0.18
N PRO A 191 17.51 -7.63 0.93
CA PRO A 191 17.36 -7.70 2.39
C PRO A 191 16.05 -8.37 2.87
N TYR A 192 15.06 -8.55 2.00
CA TYR A 192 13.71 -9.00 2.36
C TYR A 192 13.34 -10.38 1.85
N GLN A 193 14.22 -11.04 1.10
CA GLN A 193 13.94 -12.35 0.48
C GLN A 193 13.52 -13.40 1.51
N ASP A 194 14.20 -13.49 2.66
CA ASP A 194 13.86 -14.43 3.73
C ASP A 194 12.44 -14.22 4.28
N ARG A 195 12.04 -12.95 4.48
CA ARG A 195 10.71 -12.60 4.98
C ARG A 195 9.62 -12.90 3.97
N ILE A 196 9.91 -12.69 2.68
CA ILE A 196 9.00 -13.01 1.57
C ILE A 196 8.84 -14.53 1.44
N PHE A 197 9.94 -15.28 1.51
CA PHE A 197 9.92 -16.74 1.48
C PHE A 197 9.12 -17.30 2.67
N GLN A 198 9.38 -16.79 3.88
CA GLN A 198 8.66 -17.19 5.08
C GLN A 198 7.15 -16.95 4.95
N PHE A 199 6.75 -15.81 4.36
CA PHE A 199 5.34 -15.52 4.10
C PHE A 199 4.69 -16.57 3.19
N ARG A 200 5.33 -16.93 2.08
CA ARG A 200 4.81 -17.95 1.15
C ARG A 200 4.65 -19.31 1.83
N TYR A 201 5.65 -19.71 2.60
CA TYR A 201 5.62 -20.95 3.38
C TYR A 201 4.47 -20.97 4.39
N GLU A 202 4.17 -19.84 5.02
CA GLU A 202 3.07 -19.72 5.99
C GLU A 202 1.69 -19.63 5.33
N ALA A 203 1.59 -18.93 4.20
CA ALA A 203 0.37 -18.73 3.44
C ALA A 203 -0.01 -19.95 2.58
N GLY A 204 0.92 -20.88 2.35
CA GLY A 204 0.69 -22.07 1.51
C GLY A 204 0.63 -21.76 0.02
N VAL A 205 1.32 -20.72 -0.44
CA VAL A 205 1.40 -20.30 -1.85
C VAL A 205 2.58 -21.00 -2.52
N ALA A 206 2.34 -21.69 -3.65
CA ALA A 206 3.39 -22.40 -4.41
C ALA A 206 4.30 -21.42 -5.19
N ASP A 207 5.57 -21.81 -5.39
CA ASP A 207 6.62 -20.97 -5.98
C ASP A 207 6.34 -20.56 -7.43
N THR A 208 6.21 -19.25 -7.68
CA THR A 208 6.21 -18.64 -9.02
C THR A 208 7.54 -17.96 -9.37
N TYR A 209 8.52 -18.01 -8.46
CA TYR A 209 9.78 -17.25 -8.54
C TYR A 209 10.96 -18.08 -9.08
N ASP A 210 10.70 -19.25 -9.65
CA ASP A 210 11.72 -20.09 -10.31
C ASP A 210 12.05 -19.61 -11.74
N ASN A 211 11.69 -18.36 -12.05
CA ASN A 211 12.17 -17.64 -13.22
C ASN A 211 13.02 -16.48 -12.71
N ASP A 212 14.34 -16.59 -12.86
CA ASP A 212 15.25 -15.49 -12.59
C ASP A 212 14.75 -14.20 -13.28
N PRO A 213 14.76 -13.05 -12.58
CA PRO A 213 14.45 -11.77 -13.22
C PRO A 213 15.42 -11.55 -14.38
N ILE A 214 14.87 -11.40 -15.58
CA ILE A 214 15.63 -10.94 -16.75
C ILE A 214 15.86 -9.44 -16.54
N PHE A 215 16.99 -9.09 -15.94
CA PHE A 215 17.46 -7.72 -15.94
C PHE A 215 17.88 -7.36 -17.37
N ILE A 216 17.23 -6.36 -17.96
CA ILE A 216 17.61 -5.84 -19.27
C ILE A 216 18.87 -4.98 -19.05
N GLU A 217 19.98 -5.35 -19.70
CA GLU A 217 21.23 -4.59 -19.76
C GLU A 217 21.06 -3.20 -20.41
#